data_AF-A0A9E3GQT3-F1
#
_entry.id   AF-A0A9E3GQT3-F1
#
_cell.length_a   1.000
_cell.length_b   1.000
_cell.length_c   1.000
_cell.angle_alpha   90.00
_cell.angle_beta   90.00
_cell.angle_gamma   90.00
#
_symmetry.space_group_name_H-M   'P 1'
#
loop_
_entity.id
_entity.type
_entity.pdbx_description
1 polymer ?
#
loop_
_entity_poly.entity_id
_entity_poly.type
_entity_poly.pdbx_seq_one_letter_code
_entity_poly.pdbx_strand_id
1 'polypeptide(L)'
;MGQVDAVVVGAGPNGLAAAIAIAREGFSVTVLEAEDVIGGGTRTEELTVPGVLHDICSAIHPLGVGSPFLSELPLDEHGLAWAHPEIGVAHPLDDGSAGVVMHSLDETVRLLGEDGDAWRRSFAWGVERFAPLMDDLLRPLLRIPRHPLALAPVGLQALLPASVMAKRFRTEAGRALFGGIAAHAILPFEAPLTAAFGMMLTIAGHAAGWPVAVGGSRAITDAMASYLRSLGGE
;
A
#
# COMPACT_ATOMS: atom_id res chain seq x y z
N MET A 1 -36.41 -5.62 -5.89
CA MET A 1 -35.50 -4.67 -5.21
C MET A 1 -36.34 -3.44 -4.86
N GLY A 2 -36.33 -3.01 -3.60
CA GLY A 2 -36.92 -1.73 -3.23
C GLY A 2 -36.21 -0.58 -3.98
N GLN A 3 -36.80 0.60 -3.99
CA GLN A 3 -36.10 1.77 -4.52
C GLN A 3 -34.91 2.10 -3.61
N VAL A 4 -33.69 1.98 -4.13
CA VAL A 4 -32.45 2.37 -3.44
C VAL A 4 -31.97 3.72 -3.92
N ASP A 5 -31.27 4.46 -3.07
CA ASP A 5 -30.76 5.79 -3.39
C ASP A 5 -29.51 5.72 -4.30
N ALA A 6 -28.70 4.67 -4.14
CA ALA A 6 -27.52 4.45 -4.97
C ALA A 6 -27.28 2.96 -5.30
N VAL A 7 -26.68 2.73 -6.47
CA VAL A 7 -26.16 1.43 -6.88
C VAL A 7 -24.67 1.59 -7.19
N VAL A 8 -23.83 0.77 -6.58
CA VAL A 8 -22.39 0.69 -6.83
C VAL A 8 -22.10 -0.59 -7.59
N VAL A 9 -21.37 -0.50 -8.71
CA VAL A 9 -20.99 -1.67 -9.51
C VAL A 9 -19.53 -2.04 -9.23
N GLY A 10 -19.31 -3.27 -8.75
CA GLY A 10 -18.03 -3.84 -8.32
C GLY A 10 -17.87 -3.83 -6.80
N ALA A 11 -17.60 -4.99 -6.21
CA ALA A 11 -17.39 -5.19 -4.77
C ALA A 11 -15.90 -5.38 -4.42
N GLY A 12 -15.00 -4.70 -5.14
CA GLY A 12 -13.60 -4.53 -4.74
C GLY A 12 -13.44 -3.41 -3.69
N PRO A 13 -12.21 -3.16 -3.20
CA PRO A 13 -11.94 -2.18 -2.14
C PRO A 13 -12.50 -0.78 -2.44
N ASN A 14 -12.37 -0.31 -3.68
CA ASN A 14 -12.87 1.01 -4.08
C ASN A 14 -14.39 1.09 -4.11
N GLY A 15 -15.06 0.05 -4.61
CA GLY A 15 -16.53 -0.01 -4.66
C GLY A 15 -17.13 -0.10 -3.26
N LEU A 16 -16.58 -0.97 -2.41
CA LEU A 16 -16.99 -1.06 -1.01
C LEU A 16 -16.71 0.24 -0.24
N ALA A 17 -15.58 0.91 -0.49
CA ALA A 17 -15.31 2.22 0.12
C ALA A 17 -16.34 3.27 -0.29
N ALA A 18 -16.69 3.33 -1.58
CA ALA A 18 -17.73 4.24 -2.07
C ALA A 18 -19.11 3.92 -1.45
N ALA A 19 -19.49 2.65 -1.40
CA ALA A 19 -20.75 2.21 -0.81
C ALA A 19 -20.83 2.55 0.68
N ILE A 20 -19.76 2.30 1.44
CA ILE A 20 -19.67 2.67 2.86
C ILE A 20 -19.77 4.19 3.04
N ALA A 21 -19.08 4.97 2.21
CA ALA A 21 -19.13 6.43 2.29
C ALA A 21 -20.56 6.96 2.06
N ILE A 22 -21.30 6.40 1.10
CA ILE A 22 -22.69 6.76 0.83
C ILE A 22 -23.61 6.31 1.98
N ALA A 23 -23.44 5.08 2.48
CA ALA A 23 -24.26 4.53 3.56
C ALA A 23 -24.07 5.27 4.90
N ARG A 24 -22.85 5.77 5.20
CA ARG A 24 -22.58 6.61 6.39
C ARG A 24 -23.37 7.92 6.39
N GLU A 25 -23.77 8.42 5.22
CA GLU A 25 -24.63 9.60 5.08
C GLU A 25 -26.13 9.27 5.17
N GLY A 26 -26.48 8.01 5.44
CA GLY A 26 -27.87 7.56 5.66
C GLY A 26 -28.64 7.19 4.38
N PHE A 27 -27.97 7.10 3.24
CA PHE A 27 -28.57 6.66 1.98
C PHE A 27 -28.58 5.14 1.86
N SER A 28 -29.63 4.59 1.26
CA SER A 28 -29.71 3.17 0.91
C SER A 28 -28.84 2.84 -0.31
N VAL A 29 -28.01 1.80 -0.19
CA VAL A 29 -27.03 1.42 -1.23
C VAL A 29 -27.09 -0.07 -1.49
N THR A 30 -27.08 -0.45 -2.77
CA THR A 30 -26.82 -1.83 -3.20
C THR A 30 -25.50 -1.90 -3.96
N VAL A 31 -24.66 -2.89 -3.64
CA VAL A 31 -23.43 -3.21 -4.36
C VAL A 31 -23.66 -4.43 -5.25
N LEU A 32 -23.34 -4.30 -6.54
CA LEU A 32 -23.46 -5.37 -7.52
C LEU A 32 -22.07 -5.91 -7.86
N GLU A 33 -21.81 -7.18 -7.55
CA GLU A 33 -20.61 -7.89 -7.96
C GLU A 33 -20.93 -8.80 -9.16
N ALA A 34 -20.01 -8.87 -10.12
CA ALA A 34 -20.15 -9.72 -11.29
C ALA A 34 -19.73 -11.17 -11.00
N GLU A 35 -18.79 -11.35 -10.07
CA GLU A 35 -18.26 -12.64 -9.65
C GLU A 35 -19.06 -13.28 -8.49
N ASP A 36 -18.86 -14.58 -8.25
CA ASP A 36 -19.49 -15.29 -7.13
C ASP A 36 -19.00 -14.82 -5.75
N VAL A 37 -17.83 -14.19 -5.71
CA VAL A 37 -17.18 -13.69 -4.49
C VAL A 37 -16.73 -12.25 -4.68
N ILE A 38 -16.97 -11.45 -3.64
CA ILE A 38 -16.49 -10.07 -3.57
C ILE A 38 -14.96 -10.02 -3.44
N GLY A 39 -14.39 -8.83 -3.65
CA GLY A 39 -12.99 -8.54 -3.34
C GLY A 39 -12.19 -7.99 -4.53
N GLY A 40 -12.56 -8.28 -5.76
CA GLY A 40 -11.79 -7.85 -6.93
C GLY A 40 -10.30 -8.23 -6.81
N GLY A 41 -9.42 -7.23 -6.69
CA GLY A 41 -7.97 -7.42 -6.52
C GLY A 41 -7.52 -7.88 -5.13
N THR A 42 -8.39 -7.90 -4.13
CA THR A 42 -8.10 -8.43 -2.78
C THR A 42 -8.71 -9.81 -2.56
N ARG A 43 -9.05 -10.55 -3.62
CA ARG A 43 -9.47 -11.94 -3.49
C ARG A 43 -8.33 -12.84 -3.01
N THR A 44 -8.68 -13.82 -2.20
CA THR A 44 -7.78 -14.85 -1.66
C THR A 44 -8.38 -16.22 -1.96
N GLU A 45 -7.63 -17.11 -2.59
CA GLU A 45 -8.09 -18.44 -3.04
C GLU A 45 -7.02 -19.54 -2.84
N GLU A 46 -7.45 -20.81 -2.76
CA GLU A 46 -6.55 -21.96 -2.73
C GLU A 46 -6.16 -22.40 -4.15
N LEU A 47 -5.22 -21.68 -4.77
CA LEU A 47 -4.93 -21.85 -6.21
C LEU A 47 -4.02 -23.03 -6.55
N THR A 48 -3.15 -23.46 -5.64
CA THR A 48 -2.10 -24.45 -5.95
C THR A 48 -2.27 -25.76 -5.19
N VAL A 49 -2.42 -25.70 -3.87
CA VAL A 49 -2.59 -26.87 -3.00
C VAL A 49 -3.63 -26.60 -1.92
N PRO A 50 -4.38 -27.63 -1.47
CA PRO A 50 -5.36 -27.48 -0.40
C PRO A 50 -4.76 -26.92 0.88
N GLY A 51 -5.46 -25.99 1.52
CA GLY A 51 -5.04 -25.33 2.76
C GLY A 51 -4.01 -24.21 2.60
N VAL A 52 -3.55 -23.89 1.37
CA VAL A 52 -2.65 -22.77 1.12
C VAL A 52 -3.40 -21.64 0.42
N LEU A 53 -3.57 -20.54 1.14
CA LEU A 53 -4.22 -19.34 0.64
C LEU A 53 -3.28 -18.50 -0.22
N HIS A 54 -3.77 -18.07 -1.38
CA HIS A 54 -3.06 -17.21 -2.33
C HIS A 54 -3.87 -15.95 -2.55
N ASP A 55 -3.24 -14.80 -2.35
CA ASP A 55 -3.81 -13.53 -2.79
C ASP A 55 -3.65 -13.40 -4.30
N ILE A 56 -4.76 -13.23 -5.02
CA ILE A 56 -4.78 -13.31 -6.48
C ILE A 56 -4.06 -12.11 -7.12
N CYS A 57 -4.04 -10.97 -6.43
CA CYS A 57 -3.43 -9.74 -6.94
C CYS A 57 -2.68 -8.98 -5.84
N SER A 58 -3.38 -8.24 -4.97
CA SER A 58 -2.72 -7.48 -3.90
C SER A 58 -2.52 -8.35 -2.66
N ALA A 59 -1.29 -8.41 -2.13
CA ALA A 59 -0.97 -9.24 -0.96
C ALA A 59 -0.44 -8.45 0.24
N ILE A 60 0.22 -7.31 0.00
CA ILE A 60 0.78 -6.45 1.06
C ILE A 60 0.13 -5.06 0.99
N HIS A 61 -0.25 -4.51 2.13
CA HIS A 61 -1.19 -3.38 2.19
C HIS A 61 -0.68 -2.18 3.02
N PRO A 62 0.53 -1.65 2.77
CA PRO A 62 1.03 -0.49 3.52
C PRO A 62 0.11 0.73 3.33
N LEU A 63 -0.45 0.90 2.12
CA LEU A 63 -1.42 1.94 1.83
C LEU A 63 -2.82 1.63 2.37
N GLY A 64 -3.13 0.37 2.66
CA GLY A 64 -4.36 -0.02 3.34
C GLY A 64 -4.35 0.45 4.79
N VAL A 65 -3.29 0.11 5.54
CA VAL A 65 -3.09 0.58 6.92
C VAL A 65 -2.87 2.09 7.00
N GLY A 66 -2.15 2.67 6.05
CA GLY A 66 -1.90 4.11 5.98
C GLY A 66 -3.04 4.94 5.36
N SER A 67 -4.17 4.33 5.01
CA SER A 67 -5.29 5.03 4.37
C SER A 67 -6.11 5.83 5.39
N PRO A 68 -6.28 7.16 5.20
CA PRO A 68 -7.15 7.96 6.06
C PRO A 68 -8.57 7.41 6.11
N PHE A 69 -9.14 7.02 4.96
CA PHE A 69 -10.50 6.52 4.89
C PHE A 69 -10.67 5.20 5.65
N LEU A 70 -9.77 4.23 5.46
CA LEU A 70 -9.89 2.94 6.14
C LEU A 70 -9.63 3.06 7.65
N SER A 71 -8.77 3.99 8.07
CA SER A 71 -8.48 4.24 9.49
C SER A 71 -9.66 4.78 10.29
N GLU A 72 -10.68 5.35 9.62
CA GLU A 72 -11.91 5.83 10.25
C GLU A 72 -12.96 4.72 10.43
N LEU A 73 -12.76 3.55 9.81
CA LEU A 73 -13.72 2.46 9.83
C LEU A 73 -13.38 1.48 10.97
N PRO A 74 -14.37 0.95 11.70
CA PRO A 74 -14.15 0.01 12.80
C PRO A 74 -13.87 -1.42 12.28
N LEU A 75 -12.95 -1.59 11.33
CA LEU A 75 -12.77 -2.86 10.61
C LEU A 75 -12.26 -4.00 11.50
N ASP A 76 -11.59 -3.68 12.61
CA ASP A 76 -11.17 -4.63 13.64
C ASP A 76 -12.38 -5.23 14.38
N GLU A 77 -13.42 -4.43 14.65
CA GLU A 77 -14.71 -4.93 15.17
C GLU A 77 -15.42 -5.85 14.16
N HIS A 78 -15.07 -5.72 12.87
CA HIS A 78 -15.53 -6.59 11.79
C HIS A 78 -14.54 -7.72 11.44
N GLY A 79 -13.56 -7.98 12.30
CA GLY A 79 -12.67 -9.14 12.23
C GLY A 79 -11.39 -8.94 11.41
N LEU A 80 -11.11 -7.72 10.92
CA LEU A 80 -9.85 -7.44 10.25
C LEU A 80 -8.70 -7.37 11.27
N ALA A 81 -7.71 -8.24 11.09
CA ALA A 81 -6.45 -8.19 11.83
C ALA A 81 -5.27 -8.08 10.86
N TRP A 82 -4.32 -7.20 11.18
CA TRP A 82 -3.08 -7.04 10.42
C TRP A 82 -1.94 -7.82 11.08
N ALA A 83 -1.14 -8.52 10.28
CA ALA A 83 0.13 -9.10 10.71
C ALA A 83 1.28 -8.34 10.03
N HIS A 84 2.35 -8.13 10.80
CA HIS A 84 3.54 -7.42 10.33
C HIS A 84 4.73 -8.38 10.35
N PRO A 85 5.35 -8.67 9.19
CA PRO A 85 6.54 -9.49 9.15
C PRO A 85 7.74 -8.73 9.73
N GLU A 86 8.70 -9.47 10.30
CA GLU A 86 9.97 -8.91 10.80
C GLU A 86 10.77 -8.25 9.65
N ILE A 87 10.91 -8.98 8.55
CA ILE A 87 11.49 -8.49 7.29
C ILE A 87 10.35 -8.13 6.36
N GLY A 88 10.20 -6.84 6.05
CA GLY A 88 9.13 -6.35 5.19
C GLY A 88 9.36 -6.64 3.70
N VAL A 89 10.59 -6.46 3.24
CA VAL A 89 11.02 -6.74 1.86
C VAL A 89 12.43 -7.30 1.86
N ALA A 90 12.69 -8.27 0.98
CA ALA A 90 14.04 -8.73 0.67
C ALA A 90 14.22 -8.77 -0.85
N HIS A 91 15.39 -8.32 -1.31
CA HIS A 91 15.84 -8.49 -2.68
C HIS A 91 17.12 -9.34 -2.68
N PRO A 92 16.99 -10.67 -2.86
CA PRO A 92 18.13 -11.58 -2.86
C PRO A 92 18.99 -11.38 -4.11
N LEU A 93 20.29 -11.63 -3.95
CA LEU A 93 21.32 -11.59 -4.98
C LEU A 93 21.85 -13.00 -5.27
N ASP A 94 22.55 -13.16 -6.40
CA ASP A 94 23.06 -14.44 -6.86
C ASP A 94 24.11 -15.06 -5.93
N ASP A 95 24.79 -14.25 -5.12
CA ASP A 95 25.76 -14.70 -4.11
C ASP A 95 25.11 -15.17 -2.80
N GLY A 96 23.78 -15.13 -2.71
CA GLY A 96 22.99 -15.49 -1.53
C GLY A 96 22.85 -14.39 -0.49
N SER A 97 23.45 -13.21 -0.71
CA SER A 97 23.17 -12.01 0.10
C SER A 97 21.84 -11.36 -0.33
N ALA A 98 21.36 -10.39 0.45
CA ALA A 98 20.14 -9.66 0.13
C ALA A 98 20.16 -8.24 0.68
N GLY A 99 19.58 -7.31 -0.09
CA GLY A 99 19.13 -6.04 0.48
C GLY A 99 17.78 -6.25 1.16
N VAL A 100 17.62 -5.77 2.40
CA VAL A 100 16.40 -5.97 3.18
C VAL A 100 15.86 -4.66 3.73
N VAL A 101 14.53 -4.54 3.78
CA VAL A 101 13.81 -3.50 4.51
C VAL A 101 13.23 -4.13 5.77
N MET A 102 13.70 -3.64 6.92
CA MET A 102 13.08 -3.87 8.22
C MET A 102 12.02 -2.80 8.47
N HIS A 103 11.10 -3.05 9.40
CA HIS A 103 10.17 -2.00 9.85
C HIS A 103 10.93 -0.78 10.41
N SER A 104 12.03 -1.01 11.12
CA SER A 104 12.89 0.07 11.61
C SER A 104 13.77 0.62 10.49
N LEU A 105 13.62 1.92 10.22
CA LEU A 105 14.52 2.64 9.32
C LEU A 105 15.98 2.55 9.81
N ASP A 106 16.20 2.69 11.12
CA ASP A 106 17.54 2.65 11.70
C ASP A 106 18.20 1.28 11.53
N GLU A 107 17.41 0.22 11.66
CA GLU A 107 17.91 -1.14 11.46
C GLU A 107 18.21 -1.41 9.99
N THR A 108 17.35 -0.97 9.09
CA THR A 108 17.60 -1.05 7.63
C THR A 108 18.87 -0.30 7.25
N VAL A 109 19.07 0.91 7.79
CA VAL A 109 20.27 1.71 7.60
C VAL A 109 21.52 0.97 8.08
N ARG A 110 21.44 0.32 9.26
CA ARG A 110 22.54 -0.50 9.80
C ARG A 110 22.85 -1.69 8.89
N LEU A 111 21.84 -2.41 8.41
CA LEU A 111 21.99 -3.60 7.57
C LEU A 111 22.52 -3.27 6.17
N LEU A 112 22.21 -2.09 5.64
CA LEU A 112 22.73 -1.61 4.35
C LEU A 112 24.19 -1.17 4.39
N GLY A 113 24.82 -1.08 5.57
CA GLY A 113 26.24 -0.78 5.71
C GLY A 113 26.63 0.53 5.03
N GLU A 114 27.49 0.44 4.02
CA GLU A 114 28.01 1.61 3.26
C GLU A 114 26.90 2.48 2.65
N ASP A 115 25.74 1.90 2.34
CA ASP A 115 24.60 2.61 1.75
C ASP A 115 23.62 3.18 2.78
N GLY A 116 23.79 2.87 4.06
CA GLY A 116 22.88 3.27 5.12
C GLY A 116 22.66 4.78 5.19
N ASP A 117 23.73 5.57 5.09
CA ASP A 117 23.66 7.03 5.10
C ASP A 117 22.90 7.60 3.90
N ALA A 118 23.08 7.00 2.71
CA ALA A 118 22.35 7.39 1.51
C ALA A 118 20.86 7.05 1.66
N TRP A 119 20.56 5.85 2.18
CA TRP A 119 19.20 5.40 2.45
C TRP A 119 18.48 6.34 3.43
N ARG A 120 19.11 6.66 4.56
CA ARG A 120 18.56 7.60 5.55
C ARG A 120 18.25 8.95 4.92
N ARG A 121 19.20 9.55 4.19
CA ARG A 121 19.00 10.86 3.55
C ARG A 121 17.86 10.86 2.52
N SER A 122 17.63 9.74 1.86
CA SER A 122 16.56 9.62 0.88
C SER A 122 15.18 9.48 1.52
N PHE A 123 15.05 8.69 2.59
CA PHE A 123 13.73 8.29 3.09
C PHE A 123 13.33 8.89 4.45
N ALA A 124 14.27 9.24 5.33
CA ALA A 124 13.96 9.65 6.71
C ALA A 124 12.95 10.81 6.79
N TRP A 125 13.14 11.84 5.96
CA TRP A 125 12.19 12.96 5.89
C TRP A 125 10.78 12.51 5.54
N GLY A 126 10.66 11.59 4.58
CA GLY A 126 9.36 11.05 4.16
C GLY A 126 8.71 10.24 5.26
N VAL A 127 9.50 9.43 5.97
CA VAL A 127 9.02 8.61 7.10
C VAL A 127 8.53 9.48 8.24
N GLU A 128 9.30 10.51 8.63
CA GLU A 128 8.92 11.47 9.67
C GLU A 128 7.66 12.28 9.31
N ARG A 129 7.40 12.46 8.01
CA ARG A 129 6.26 13.22 7.47
C ARG A 129 5.23 12.32 6.79
N PHE A 130 5.15 11.05 7.17
CA PHE A 130 4.30 10.08 6.49
C PHE A 130 2.82 10.47 6.47
N ALA A 131 2.23 10.80 7.62
CA ALA A 131 0.81 11.17 7.71
C ALA A 131 0.42 12.34 6.76
N PRO A 132 1.09 13.51 6.78
CA PRO A 132 0.76 14.59 5.85
C PRO A 132 1.08 14.25 4.38
N LEU A 133 2.07 13.40 4.11
CA LEU A 133 2.35 12.92 2.74
C LEU A 133 1.22 12.03 2.22
N MET A 134 0.72 11.11 3.05
CA MET A 134 -0.38 10.21 2.69
C MET A 134 -1.69 10.94 2.47
N ASP A 135 -2.00 11.95 3.30
CA ASP A 135 -3.17 12.80 3.12
C ASP A 135 -3.14 13.52 1.77
N ASP A 136 -1.99 14.05 1.34
CA ASP A 136 -1.88 14.70 0.03
C ASP A 136 -1.82 13.70 -1.14
N LEU A 137 -1.19 12.55 -0.96
CA LEU A 137 -0.97 11.56 -2.01
C LEU A 137 -2.23 10.79 -2.40
N LEU A 138 -3.08 10.45 -1.41
CA LEU A 138 -4.32 9.72 -1.65
C LEU A 138 -5.49 10.63 -2.10
N ARG A 139 -5.23 11.92 -2.27
CA ARG A 139 -6.21 12.88 -2.78
C ARG A 139 -6.22 12.93 -4.32
N PRO A 140 -7.32 13.42 -4.90
CA PRO A 140 -7.39 13.66 -6.34
C PRO A 140 -6.23 14.54 -6.84
N LEU A 141 -5.50 14.06 -7.86
CA LEU A 141 -4.28 14.68 -8.41
C LEU A 141 -4.45 16.12 -8.92
N LEU A 142 -5.67 16.55 -9.21
CA LEU A 142 -5.98 17.89 -9.73
C LEU A 142 -6.09 18.98 -8.64
N ARG A 143 -5.76 18.67 -7.37
CA ARG A 143 -5.86 19.62 -6.25
C ARG A 143 -4.49 20.13 -5.82
N ILE A 144 -4.47 21.38 -5.32
CA ILE A 144 -3.28 21.97 -4.71
C ILE A 144 -2.97 21.21 -3.41
N PRO A 145 -1.74 20.70 -3.21
CA PRO A 145 -1.38 20.01 -1.98
C PRO A 145 -1.54 20.89 -0.74
N ARG A 146 -2.02 20.32 0.36
CA ARG A 146 -2.13 21.02 1.65
C ARG A 146 -0.77 21.18 2.33
N HIS A 147 0.17 20.28 2.04
CA HIS A 147 1.48 20.22 2.69
C HIS A 147 2.63 20.29 1.66
N PRO A 148 2.75 21.38 0.87
CA PRO A 148 3.76 21.50 -0.18
C PRO A 148 5.21 21.41 0.36
N LEU A 149 5.45 21.89 1.59
CA LEU A 149 6.77 21.79 2.23
C LEU A 149 7.12 20.37 2.70
N ALA A 150 6.11 19.56 3.06
CA ALA A 150 6.33 18.16 3.40
C ALA A 150 6.69 17.35 2.13
N LEU A 151 6.02 17.68 1.02
CA LEU A 151 6.22 17.04 -0.28
C LEU A 151 7.52 17.45 -0.95
N ALA A 152 8.01 18.68 -0.81
CA ALA A 152 9.10 19.17 -1.66
C ALA A 152 10.36 18.28 -1.71
N PRO A 153 10.94 17.79 -0.58
CA PRO A 153 12.13 16.95 -0.63
C PRO A 153 11.88 15.55 -1.23
N VAL A 154 10.69 14.99 -1.00
CA VAL A 154 10.29 13.68 -1.56
C VAL A 154 9.94 13.83 -3.03
N GLY A 155 9.17 14.86 -3.38
CA GLY A 155 8.70 15.18 -4.71
C GLY A 155 9.85 15.44 -5.68
N LEU A 156 10.86 16.22 -5.30
CA LEU A 156 12.05 16.43 -6.15
C LEU A 156 12.79 15.13 -6.48
N GLN A 157 12.87 14.20 -5.52
CA GLN A 157 13.45 12.88 -5.75
C GLN A 157 12.53 11.99 -6.59
N ALA A 158 11.22 12.08 -6.37
CA ALA A 158 10.20 11.32 -7.08
C ALA A 158 10.12 11.65 -8.58
N LEU A 159 10.52 12.87 -9.00
CA LEU A 159 10.61 13.25 -10.42
C LEU A 159 11.67 12.47 -11.19
N LEU A 160 12.67 11.93 -10.51
CA LEU A 160 13.79 11.24 -11.15
C LEU A 160 13.38 9.88 -11.71
N PRO A 161 14.09 9.39 -12.75
CA PRO A 161 14.08 7.97 -13.07
C PRO A 161 14.64 7.13 -11.92
N ALA A 162 14.08 5.94 -11.71
CA ALA A 162 14.54 4.97 -10.72
C ALA A 162 16.02 4.61 -10.92
N SER A 163 16.47 4.49 -12.18
CA SER A 163 17.87 4.20 -12.52
C SER A 163 18.84 5.31 -12.09
N VAL A 164 18.39 6.56 -12.04
CA VAL A 164 19.18 7.70 -11.55
C VAL A 164 19.21 7.70 -10.02
N MET A 165 18.07 7.46 -9.38
CA MET A 165 17.97 7.37 -7.92
C MET A 165 18.84 6.22 -7.38
N ALA A 166 18.82 5.06 -8.03
CA ALA A 166 19.60 3.89 -7.65
C ALA A 166 21.12 4.15 -7.61
N LYS A 167 21.65 5.09 -8.41
CA LYS A 167 23.08 5.46 -8.41
C LYS A 167 23.55 6.09 -7.10
N ARG A 168 22.64 6.53 -6.22
CA ARG A 168 22.97 6.99 -4.87
C ARG A 168 23.50 5.86 -3.98
N PHE A 169 23.16 4.63 -4.30
CA PHE A 169 23.62 3.43 -3.61
C PHE A 169 24.86 2.86 -4.32
N ARG A 170 25.88 2.49 -3.55
CA ARG A 170 27.17 1.98 -3.99
C ARG A 170 27.17 0.46 -4.05
N THR A 171 26.52 -0.19 -3.10
CA THR A 171 26.45 -1.65 -3.01
C THR A 171 25.41 -2.19 -3.99
N GLU A 172 25.61 -3.43 -4.42
CA GLU A 172 24.62 -4.13 -5.25
C GLU A 172 23.32 -4.36 -4.47
N ALA A 173 23.42 -4.71 -3.18
CA ALA A 173 22.27 -4.90 -2.30
C ALA A 173 21.40 -3.63 -2.18
N GLY A 174 22.00 -2.46 -1.98
CA GLY A 174 21.26 -1.19 -1.91
C GLY A 174 20.57 -0.82 -3.24
N ARG A 175 21.24 -1.07 -4.37
CA ARG A 175 20.66 -0.86 -5.71
C ARG A 175 19.53 -1.82 -6.02
N ALA A 176 19.72 -3.11 -5.73
CA ALA A 176 18.72 -4.14 -5.92
C ALA A 176 17.49 -3.89 -5.04
N LEU A 177 17.70 -3.50 -3.78
CA LEU A 177 16.63 -3.18 -2.85
C LEU A 177 15.75 -2.04 -3.37
N PHE A 178 16.34 -0.89 -3.72
CA PHE A 178 15.57 0.23 -4.24
C PHE A 178 14.97 -0.08 -5.62
N GLY A 179 15.75 -0.70 -6.51
CA GLY A 179 15.33 -1.02 -7.87
C GLY A 179 14.15 -1.98 -7.91
N GLY A 180 14.17 -3.02 -7.07
CA GLY A 180 13.08 -3.98 -6.94
C GLY A 180 11.80 -3.35 -6.39
N ILE A 181 11.90 -2.46 -5.41
CA ILE A 181 10.73 -1.69 -4.95
C ILE A 181 10.21 -0.77 -6.06
N ALA A 182 11.11 -0.07 -6.77
CA ALA A 182 10.72 0.83 -7.87
C ALA A 182 10.12 0.09 -9.08
N ALA A 183 10.37 -1.21 -9.24
CA ALA A 183 9.81 -2.02 -10.32
C ALA A 183 8.28 -2.10 -10.29
N HIS A 184 7.65 -1.79 -9.15
CA HIS A 184 6.20 -1.64 -9.02
C HIS A 184 5.62 -0.49 -9.87
N ALA A 185 6.46 0.37 -10.45
CA ALA A 185 6.03 1.32 -11.47
C ALA A 185 5.56 0.64 -12.77
N ILE A 186 5.97 -0.62 -13.03
CA ILE A 186 5.66 -1.38 -14.26
C ILE A 186 6.04 -0.58 -15.53
N LEU A 187 7.19 0.10 -15.46
CA LEU A 187 7.76 0.94 -16.50
C LEU A 187 9.28 0.73 -16.56
N PRO A 188 9.95 1.04 -17.70
CA PRO A 188 11.41 1.05 -17.76
C PRO A 188 12.00 1.95 -16.67
N PHE A 189 13.07 1.53 -15.99
CA PHE A 189 13.67 2.27 -14.87
C PHE A 189 14.22 3.66 -15.25
N GLU A 190 14.45 3.90 -16.54
CA GLU A 190 14.91 5.16 -17.12
C GLU A 190 13.77 6.14 -17.39
N ALA A 191 12.51 5.68 -17.36
CA ALA A 191 11.36 6.54 -17.57
C ALA A 191 11.24 7.56 -16.43
N PRO A 192 10.81 8.80 -16.72
CA PRO A 192 10.61 9.82 -15.69
C PRO A 192 9.56 9.35 -14.67
N LEU A 193 9.65 9.87 -13.45
CA LEU A 193 8.72 9.59 -12.34
C LEU A 193 8.73 8.16 -11.78
N THR A 194 9.54 7.24 -12.32
CA THR A 194 9.59 5.86 -11.82
C THR A 194 10.14 5.76 -10.41
N ALA A 195 11.00 6.70 -9.98
CA ALA A 195 11.45 6.76 -8.59
C ALA A 195 10.30 7.07 -7.63
N ALA A 196 9.20 7.69 -8.07
CA ALA A 196 8.07 8.03 -7.20
C ALA A 196 7.47 6.80 -6.51
N PHE A 197 7.32 5.69 -7.24
CA PHE A 197 6.81 4.42 -6.70
C PHE A 197 7.77 3.82 -5.69
N GLY A 198 9.07 3.79 -6.03
CA GLY A 198 10.14 3.34 -5.12
C GLY A 198 10.16 4.15 -3.82
N MET A 199 10.08 5.47 -3.93
CA MET A 199 10.02 6.40 -2.79
C MET A 199 8.78 6.16 -1.93
N MET A 200 7.61 6.14 -2.56
CA MET A 200 6.32 5.97 -1.88
C MET A 200 6.26 4.67 -1.09
N LEU A 201 6.56 3.54 -1.74
CA LEU A 201 6.48 2.23 -1.10
C LEU A 201 7.56 2.05 -0.03
N THR A 202 8.77 2.58 -0.25
CA THR A 202 9.81 2.54 0.78
C THR A 202 9.43 3.36 2.00
N ILE A 203 8.94 4.60 1.80
CA ILE A 203 8.50 5.47 2.89
C ILE A 203 7.34 4.83 3.65
N ALA A 204 6.32 4.34 2.95
CA ALA A 204 5.18 3.66 3.57
C ALA A 204 5.61 2.40 4.32
N GLY A 205 6.55 1.64 3.75
CA GLY A 205 7.13 0.45 4.37
C GLY A 205 7.85 0.71 5.70
N HIS A 206 8.57 1.83 5.81
CA HIS A 206 9.23 2.22 7.06
C HIS A 206 8.26 2.87 8.07
N ALA A 207 7.20 3.52 7.60
CA ALA A 207 6.29 4.28 8.47
C ALA A 207 5.11 3.44 8.99
N ALA A 208 4.58 2.54 8.16
CA ALA A 208 3.41 1.71 8.44
C ALA A 208 3.72 0.19 8.38
N GLY A 209 4.96 -0.18 8.04
CA GLY A 209 5.35 -1.57 7.82
C GLY A 209 4.92 -2.13 6.46
N TRP A 210 5.06 -3.44 6.32
CA TRP A 210 4.60 -4.23 5.17
C TRP A 210 3.50 -5.21 5.61
N PRO A 211 2.32 -4.69 5.99
CA PRO A 211 1.28 -5.48 6.63
C PRO A 211 0.59 -6.43 5.65
N VAL A 212 0.26 -7.62 6.14
CA VAL A 212 -0.64 -8.57 5.48
C VAL A 212 -1.90 -8.74 6.31
N ALA A 213 -3.04 -8.99 5.66
CA ALA A 213 -4.26 -9.30 6.38
C ALA A 213 -4.23 -10.76 6.84
N VAL A 214 -4.54 -11.01 8.12
CA VAL A 214 -4.63 -12.36 8.66
C VAL A 214 -5.80 -13.09 7.97
N GLY A 215 -5.53 -14.26 7.39
CA GLY A 215 -6.51 -14.98 6.57
C GLY A 215 -6.53 -14.59 5.09
N GLY A 216 -5.57 -13.76 4.65
CA GLY A 216 -5.45 -13.29 3.28
C GLY A 216 -6.15 -11.96 3.05
N SER A 217 -5.86 -11.34 1.91
CA SER A 217 -6.37 -10.03 1.51
C SER A 217 -7.89 -9.94 1.46
N ARG A 218 -8.61 -11.06 1.30
CA ARG A 218 -10.09 -11.06 1.31
C ARG A 218 -10.66 -10.56 2.63
N ALA A 219 -9.93 -10.73 3.74
CA ALA A 219 -10.36 -10.30 5.06
C ALA A 219 -10.62 -8.78 5.11
N ILE A 220 -9.92 -7.99 4.28
CA ILE A 220 -10.15 -6.55 4.17
C ILE A 220 -11.55 -6.29 3.61
N THR A 221 -11.90 -6.92 2.50
CA THR A 221 -13.20 -6.71 1.84
C THR A 221 -14.35 -7.39 2.57
N ASP A 222 -14.09 -8.52 3.24
CA ASP A 222 -15.08 -9.17 4.12
C ASP A 222 -15.42 -8.26 5.31
N ALA A 223 -14.43 -7.64 5.95
CA ALA A 223 -14.65 -6.68 7.03
C ALA A 223 -15.39 -5.43 6.54
N MET A 224 -15.00 -4.87 5.38
CA MET A 224 -15.70 -3.74 4.76
C MET A 224 -17.16 -4.07 4.42
N ALA A 225 -17.43 -5.25 3.86
CA ALA A 225 -18.78 -5.69 3.55
C ALA A 225 -19.62 -5.93 4.81
N SER A 226 -19.01 -6.49 5.87
CA SER A 226 -19.66 -6.63 7.17
C SER A 226 -20.04 -5.26 7.76
N TYR A 227 -19.14 -4.28 7.69
CA TYR A 227 -19.43 -2.92 8.12
C TYR A 227 -20.53 -2.27 7.30
N LEU A 228 -20.47 -2.37 5.96
CA LEU A 228 -21.52 -1.86 5.07
C LEU A 228 -22.91 -2.42 5.41
N ARG A 229 -22.99 -3.73 5.68
CA ARG A 229 -24.25 -4.37 6.10
C ARG A 229 -24.76 -3.86 7.44
N SER A 230 -23.86 -3.53 8.38
CA SER A 230 -24.26 -2.92 9.65
C SER A 230 -24.85 -1.52 9.49
N LEU A 231 -24.51 -0.82 8.40
CA LEU A 231 -25.10 0.45 7.99
C LEU A 231 -26.40 0.29 7.18
N GLY A 232 -26.84 -0.95 6.91
CA GLY A 232 -28.04 -1.24 6.12
C GLY A 232 -27.83 -1.30 4.60
N GLY A 233 -26.58 -1.32 4.13
CA GLY A 233 -26.27 -1.57 2.72
C GLY A 233 -26.44 -3.05 2.34
N GLU A 234 -26.78 -3.29 1.07
CA GLU A 234 -26.96 -4.63 0.46
C GLU A 234 -25.77 -5.03 -0.42
#